data_AF-A0A8T7K788-F1
#
_entry.id   AF-A0A8T7K788-F1
#
_cell.length_a   1.000
_cell.length_b   1.000
_cell.length_c   1.000
_cell.angle_alpha   90.00
_cell.angle_beta   90.00
_cell.angle_gamma   90.00
#
_symmetry.space_group_name_H-M   'P 1'
#
loop_
_entity.id
_entity.type
_entity.pdbx_description
1 polymer ?
#
loop_
_entity_poly.entity_id
_entity_poly.type
_entity_poly.pdbx_seq_one_letter_code
_entity_poly.pdbx_strand_id
1 'polypeptide(L)'
;MEQHHTELTNAGLQVITVAMGQPKHAERYCGSLAPSITCLTEETSAPYYAYGLARGGLKEFTSLNTAKTAFKLAQQGIRGGQVIGDPLMMPGNFIVDQQGIVRYAFYASEPSEHPQMADILGAARLLRSHS
;
A
#
# COMPACT_ATOMS: atom_id res chain seq x y z
N MET A 1 5.38 -0.67 -8.89
CA MET A 1 6.45 -1.49 -8.27
C MET A 1 6.84 -2.68 -9.13
N GLU A 2 5.96 -3.66 -9.38
CA GLU A 2 6.30 -4.89 -10.14
C GLU A 2 6.92 -4.61 -11.52
N GLN A 3 6.36 -3.64 -12.26
CA GLN A 3 6.87 -3.23 -13.57
C GLN A 3 8.32 -2.71 -13.55
N HIS A 4 8.83 -2.30 -12.39
CA HIS A 4 10.19 -1.80 -12.18
C HIS A 4 11.04 -2.75 -11.32
N HIS A 5 10.64 -4.02 -11.16
CA HIS A 5 11.33 -4.95 -10.26
C HIS A 5 12.84 -5.09 -10.57
N THR A 6 13.22 -5.07 -11.85
CA THR A 6 14.63 -5.16 -12.26
C THR A 6 15.43 -3.94 -11.80
N GLU A 7 14.90 -2.73 -11.97
CA GLU A 7 15.56 -1.49 -11.53
C GLU A 7 15.70 -1.44 -10.01
N LEU A 8 14.63 -1.82 -9.29
CA LEU A 8 14.61 -1.88 -7.83
C LEU A 8 15.61 -2.90 -7.29
N THR A 9 15.67 -4.09 -7.91
CA THR A 9 16.63 -5.14 -7.55
C THR A 9 18.07 -4.70 -7.81
N ASN A 10 18.34 -4.09 -8.96
CA ASN A 10 19.66 -3.55 -9.29
C ASN A 10 20.08 -2.40 -8.36
N ALA A 11 19.11 -1.65 -7.84
CA ALA A 11 19.31 -0.65 -6.81
C ALA A 11 19.58 -1.26 -5.43
N GLY A 12 19.51 -2.58 -5.27
CA GLY A 12 19.74 -3.30 -4.01
C GLY A 12 18.50 -3.34 -3.10
N LEU A 13 17.31 -3.08 -3.65
CA LEU A 13 16.06 -3.12 -2.90
C LEU A 13 15.35 -4.47 -3.08
N GLN A 14 14.91 -5.04 -1.96
CA GLN A 14 13.84 -6.03 -1.94
C GLN A 14 12.51 -5.31 -1.73
N VAL A 15 11.49 -5.68 -2.49
CA VAL A 15 10.16 -5.06 -2.39
C VAL A 15 9.21 -5.96 -1.61
N ILE A 16 8.63 -5.41 -0.56
CA ILE A 16 7.58 -6.04 0.25
C ILE A 16 6.37 -5.12 0.24
N THR A 17 5.19 -5.70 0.03
CA THR A 17 3.91 -4.99 0.18
C THR A 17 3.21 -5.50 1.42
N VAL A 18 2.67 -4.58 2.22
CA VAL A 18 1.85 -4.91 3.40
C VAL A 18 0.49 -4.26 3.17
N ALA A 19 -0.55 -5.08 3.04
CA ALA A 19 -1.89 -4.60 2.76
C ALA A 19 -2.89 -5.09 3.81
N MET A 20 -3.98 -4.36 3.99
CA MET A 20 -5.10 -4.87 4.75
C MET A 20 -5.88 -5.90 3.95
N GLY A 21 -6.11 -7.09 4.49
CA GLY A 21 -6.86 -8.13 3.83
C GLY A 21 -6.67 -9.52 4.42
N GLN A 22 -7.43 -10.48 3.89
CA GLN A 22 -7.31 -11.88 4.30
C GLN A 22 -6.09 -12.55 3.65
N PRO A 23 -5.32 -13.36 4.39
CA PRO A 23 -4.17 -14.11 3.86
C PRO A 23 -4.47 -14.90 2.58
N LYS A 24 -5.66 -15.53 2.52
CA LYS A 24 -6.10 -16.31 1.33
C LYS A 24 -6.14 -15.50 0.03
N HIS A 25 -6.33 -14.17 0.11
CA HIS A 25 -6.37 -13.31 -1.07
C HIS A 25 -4.95 -13.03 -1.58
N ALA A 26 -4.00 -12.74 -0.69
CA ALA A 26 -2.60 -12.60 -1.08
C ALA A 26 -2.03 -13.91 -1.63
N GLU A 27 -2.32 -15.04 -0.98
CA GLU A 27 -1.92 -16.37 -1.46
C GLU A 27 -2.43 -16.65 -2.87
N ARG A 28 -3.70 -16.33 -3.14
CA ARG A 28 -4.33 -16.57 -4.45
C ARG A 28 -3.80 -15.66 -5.55
N TYR A 29 -3.57 -14.38 -5.26
CA TYR A 29 -3.36 -13.37 -6.31
C TYR A 29 -1.93 -12.82 -6.38
N CYS A 30 -1.17 -12.77 -5.29
CA CYS A 30 0.14 -12.10 -5.27
C CYS A 30 1.11 -12.70 -6.29
N GLY A 31 1.30 -14.03 -6.26
CA GLY A 31 2.25 -14.69 -7.16
C GLY A 31 1.90 -14.56 -8.65
N SER A 32 0.63 -14.27 -8.99
CA SER A 32 0.22 -14.06 -10.38
C SER A 32 0.27 -12.59 -10.82
N LEU A 33 -0.07 -11.65 -9.92
CA LEU A 33 -0.13 -10.22 -10.23
C LEU A 33 1.19 -9.49 -10.00
N ALA A 34 2.00 -9.96 -9.05
CA ALA A 34 3.24 -9.33 -8.61
C ALA A 34 4.28 -10.39 -8.22
N PRO A 35 4.73 -11.22 -9.18
CA PRO A 35 5.60 -12.37 -8.91
C PRO A 35 6.96 -11.99 -8.29
N SER A 36 7.40 -10.75 -8.46
CA SER A 36 8.69 -10.27 -7.92
C SER A 36 8.55 -9.61 -6.54
N ILE A 37 7.34 -9.55 -5.98
CA ILE A 37 7.03 -8.85 -4.73
C ILE A 37 6.57 -9.84 -3.68
N THR A 38 7.11 -9.72 -2.47
CA THR A 38 6.54 -10.41 -1.30
C THR A 38 5.29 -9.65 -0.82
N CYS A 39 4.11 -10.27 -0.90
CA CYS A 39 2.90 -9.68 -0.34
C CYS A 39 2.60 -10.26 1.04
N LEU A 40 2.48 -9.38 2.03
CA LEU A 40 2.01 -9.66 3.36
C LEU A 40 0.65 -9.02 3.56
N THR A 41 -0.20 -9.68 4.34
CA THR A 41 -1.52 -9.15 4.69
C THR A 41 -1.73 -9.17 6.17
N GLU A 42 -2.43 -8.15 6.66
CA GLU A 42 -2.89 -8.06 8.04
C GLU A 42 -4.38 -7.72 8.02
N GLU A 43 -5.19 -8.33 8.88
CA GLU A 43 -6.64 -8.06 8.86
C GLU A 43 -6.98 -6.73 9.56
N THR A 44 -6.01 -6.15 10.28
CA THR A 44 -6.11 -4.90 11.02
C THR A 44 -5.30 -3.76 10.39
N SER A 45 -5.56 -2.52 10.79
CA SER A 45 -4.77 -1.36 10.37
C SER A 45 -3.48 -1.16 11.19
N ALA A 46 -3.09 -2.14 12.03
CA ALA A 46 -1.93 -2.02 12.91
C ALA A 46 -0.61 -1.71 12.16
N PRO A 47 -0.30 -2.32 10.99
CA PRO A 47 0.93 -1.99 10.27
C PRO A 47 0.95 -0.55 9.76
N TYR A 48 -0.22 -0.02 9.40
CA TYR A 48 -0.32 1.35 8.91
C TYR A 48 0.04 2.33 10.03
N TYR A 49 -0.55 2.15 11.21
CA TYR A 49 -0.23 2.99 12.37
C TYR A 49 1.23 2.82 12.83
N ALA A 50 1.80 1.62 12.75
CA ALA A 50 3.21 1.38 13.08
C ALA A 50 4.18 2.18 12.19
N TYR A 51 3.79 2.45 10.94
CA TYR A 51 4.56 3.28 10.00
C TYR A 51 4.14 4.77 10.01
N GLY A 52 3.31 5.17 10.98
CA GLY A 52 2.82 6.55 11.10
C GLY A 52 1.84 6.95 10.00
N LEU A 53 1.26 6.00 9.27
CA LEU A 53 0.21 6.28 8.30
C LEU A 53 -1.07 6.68 9.03
N ALA A 54 -1.79 7.61 8.42
CA ALA A 54 -3.01 8.16 8.96
C ALA A 54 -4.21 7.84 8.07
N ARG A 55 -5.37 7.92 8.68
CA ARG A 55 -6.64 7.90 7.97
C ARG A 55 -6.85 9.24 7.28
N GLY A 56 -7.34 9.23 6.04
CA GLY A 56 -7.80 10.43 5.34
C GLY A 56 -9.01 11.06 6.04
N GLY A 57 -9.21 12.36 5.82
CA GLY A 57 -10.40 13.08 6.22
C GLY A 57 -11.64 12.61 5.47
N LEU A 58 -12.81 12.67 6.12
CA LEU A 58 -14.09 12.33 5.48
C LEU A 58 -14.35 13.13 4.19
N LYS A 59 -13.75 14.33 4.05
CA LYS A 59 -13.89 15.19 2.86
C LYS A 59 -13.27 14.59 1.60
N GLU A 60 -12.21 13.77 1.71
CA GLU A 60 -11.60 13.12 0.55
C GLU A 60 -12.48 12.00 -0.02
N PHE A 61 -13.44 11.46 0.76
CA PHE A 61 -14.33 10.36 0.34
C PHE A 61 -15.80 10.75 0.15
N THR A 62 -16.17 12.03 0.35
CA THR A 62 -17.52 12.54 0.03
C THR A 62 -17.72 12.76 -1.46
N SER A 63 -17.62 11.71 -2.27
CA SER A 63 -18.41 11.66 -3.49
C SER A 63 -19.83 11.27 -3.06
N LEU A 64 -20.77 12.22 -3.11
CA LEU A 64 -22.21 11.98 -2.86
C LEU A 64 -22.82 10.84 -3.71
N ASN A 65 -22.10 10.39 -4.75
CA ASN A 65 -22.49 9.27 -5.60
C ASN A 65 -22.16 7.89 -5.04
N THR A 66 -21.10 7.72 -4.25
CA THR A 66 -20.70 6.40 -3.71
C THR A 66 -21.69 5.92 -2.65
N ALA A 67 -22.15 6.83 -1.77
CA ALA A 67 -23.16 6.52 -0.75
C ALA A 67 -24.52 6.15 -1.36
N LYS A 68 -24.97 6.88 -2.40
CA LYS A 68 -26.22 6.56 -3.12
C LYS A 68 -26.16 5.20 -3.80
N THR A 69 -25.00 4.86 -4.38
CA THR A 69 -24.80 3.58 -5.07
C THR A 69 -24.75 2.43 -4.07
N ALA A 70 -24.03 2.59 -2.95
CA ALA A 70 -24.03 1.61 -1.86
C ALA A 70 -25.43 1.39 -1.26
N PHE A 71 -26.21 2.46 -1.06
CA PHE A 71 -27.60 2.36 -0.59
C PHE A 71 -28.51 1.64 -1.59
N LYS A 72 -28.39 1.94 -2.88
CA LYS A 72 -29.15 1.27 -3.95
C LYS A 72 -28.82 -0.23 -4.05
N LEU A 73 -27.55 -0.60 -3.93
CA LEU A 73 -27.10 -2.00 -3.93
C LEU A 73 -27.59 -2.74 -2.68
N ALA A 74 -27.58 -2.10 -1.51
CA ALA A 74 -28.12 -2.66 -0.27
C ALA A 74 -29.64 -2.91 -0.37
N GLN A 75 -30.41 -2.00 -1.00
CA GLN A 75 -31.83 -2.21 -1.28
C GLN A 75 -32.10 -3.38 -2.25
N GLN A 76 -31.14 -3.71 -3.11
CA GLN A 76 -31.22 -4.84 -4.04
C GLN A 76 -30.78 -6.18 -3.42
N GLY A 77 -30.50 -6.22 -2.10
CA GLY A 77 -30.03 -7.43 -1.41
C GLY A 77 -28.59 -7.81 -1.74
N ILE A 78 -27.87 -6.98 -2.50
CA ILE A 78 -26.45 -7.17 -2.81
C ILE A 78 -25.66 -6.69 -1.59
N ARG A 79 -25.35 -7.62 -0.70
CA ARG A 79 -24.40 -7.37 0.39
C ARG A 79 -23.00 -7.38 -0.20
N GLY A 80 -22.35 -6.23 -0.22
CA GLY A 80 -20.91 -6.17 -0.41
C GLY A 80 -20.25 -7.10 0.61
N GLY A 81 -19.18 -7.80 0.21
CA GLY A 81 -18.39 -8.60 1.14
C GLY A 81 -17.96 -7.76 2.34
N GLN A 82 -17.65 -8.42 3.45
CA GLN A 82 -17.14 -7.74 4.64
C GLN A 82 -15.90 -6.91 4.24
N VAL A 83 -15.95 -5.60 4.46
CA VAL A 83 -14.78 -4.74 4.29
C VAL A 83 -13.81 -5.11 5.40
N ILE A 84 -12.63 -5.61 5.02
CA ILE A 84 -11.58 -6.01 5.95
C ILE A 84 -10.53 -4.91 5.95
N GLY A 85 -10.17 -4.44 7.14
CA GLY A 85 -9.38 -3.23 7.31
C GLY A 85 -10.19 -1.93 7.22
N ASP A 86 -9.48 -0.80 7.25
CA ASP A 86 -10.06 0.54 7.14
C ASP A 86 -9.75 1.12 5.75
N PRO A 87 -10.75 1.23 4.84
CA PRO A 87 -10.54 1.70 3.48
C PRO A 87 -10.13 3.19 3.41
N LEU A 88 -10.19 3.90 4.54
CA LEU A 88 -9.81 5.30 4.63
C LEU A 88 -8.35 5.49 5.04
N MET A 89 -7.59 4.42 5.30
CA MET A 89 -6.16 4.55 5.56
C MET A 89 -5.40 4.99 4.31
N MET A 90 -4.58 6.03 4.44
CA MET A 90 -3.73 6.48 3.35
C MET A 90 -2.54 5.54 3.17
N PRO A 91 -2.16 5.22 1.92
CA PRO A 91 -1.00 4.39 1.65
C PRO A 91 0.31 5.15 1.90
N GLY A 92 1.41 4.39 1.97
CA GLY A 92 2.75 4.96 2.00
C GLY A 92 3.78 4.00 1.43
N ASN A 93 4.96 4.54 1.15
CA ASN A 93 6.09 3.77 0.65
C ASN A 93 7.33 4.14 1.47
N PHE A 94 8.07 3.13 1.90
CA PHE A 94 9.18 3.29 2.81
C PHE A 94 10.39 2.51 2.29
N ILE A 95 11.59 3.07 2.47
CA ILE A 95 12.84 2.30 2.35
C ILE A 95 13.37 2.12 3.76
N VAL A 96 13.53 0.86 4.15
CA VAL A 96 14.06 0.46 5.44
C VAL A 96 15.43 -0.16 5.21
N ASP A 97 16.45 0.28 5.93
CA ASP A 97 17.79 -0.30 5.84
C ASP A 97 17.92 -1.60 6.63
N GLN A 98 19.10 -2.23 6.55
CA GLN A 98 19.39 -3.51 7.22
C GLN A 98 19.39 -3.41 8.76
N GLN A 99 19.45 -2.20 9.31
CA GLN A 99 19.35 -1.95 10.74
C GLN A 99 17.90 -1.70 11.19
N GLY A 100 16.94 -1.76 10.26
CA GLY A 100 15.52 -1.51 10.53
C GLY A 100 15.17 -0.03 10.60
N ILE A 101 16.04 0.88 10.14
CA ILE A 101 15.78 2.32 10.16
C ILE A 101 15.09 2.74 8.87
N VAL A 102 14.03 3.53 8.99
CA VAL A 102 13.36 4.16 7.83
C VAL A 102 14.26 5.26 7.30
N ARG A 103 14.73 5.10 6.07
CA ARG A 103 15.66 6.03 5.39
C ARG A 103 15.01 6.85 4.28
N TYR A 104 13.82 6.44 3.85
CA TYR A 104 12.94 7.19 2.97
C TYR A 104 11.49 6.91 3.39
N ALA A 105 10.67 7.95 3.37
CA ALA A 105 9.24 7.83 3.63
C ALA A 105 8.47 8.69 2.63
N PHE A 106 7.46 8.09 2.02
CA PHE A 106 6.46 8.75 1.22
C PHE A 106 5.09 8.51 1.85
N TYR A 107 4.42 9.59 2.22
CA TYR A 107 3.07 9.58 2.75
C TYR A 107 2.13 10.10 1.67
N ALA A 108 1.19 9.28 1.23
CA ALA A 108 0.21 9.71 0.24
C ALA A 108 -0.81 10.68 0.85
N SER A 109 -1.16 11.71 0.10
CA SER A 109 -2.23 12.65 0.42
C SER A 109 -3.58 12.18 -0.13
N GLU A 110 -3.58 11.27 -1.12
CA GLU A 110 -4.77 10.62 -1.66
C GLU A 110 -4.56 9.10 -1.87
N PRO A 111 -5.63 8.28 -1.88
CA PRO A 111 -5.50 6.82 -2.00
C PRO A 111 -4.79 6.31 -3.26
N SER A 112 -4.85 7.08 -4.36
CA SER A 112 -4.23 6.76 -5.64
C SER A 112 -2.79 7.25 -5.78
N GLU A 113 -2.30 8.03 -4.81
CA GLU A 113 -0.98 8.64 -4.92
C GLU A 113 0.11 7.60 -4.75
N HIS A 114 1.10 7.68 -5.64
CA HIS A 114 2.30 6.85 -5.59
C HIS A 114 3.54 7.73 -5.76
N PRO A 115 4.66 7.41 -5.08
CA PRO A 115 5.91 8.12 -5.28
C PRO A 115 6.40 7.94 -6.73
N GLN A 116 7.13 8.92 -7.24
CA GLN A 116 7.81 8.75 -8.53
C GLN A 116 8.91 7.71 -8.37
N MET A 117 9.06 6.82 -9.35
CA MET A 117 10.09 5.78 -9.30
C MET A 117 11.51 6.37 -9.22
N ALA A 118 11.72 7.54 -9.85
CA ALA A 118 12.98 8.27 -9.78
C ALA A 118 13.36 8.64 -8.34
N ASP A 119 12.40 9.00 -7.49
CA ASP A 119 12.65 9.38 -6.10
C ASP A 119 13.10 8.17 -5.27
N ILE A 120 12.43 7.02 -5.46
CA ILE A 120 12.78 5.75 -4.80
C ILE A 120 14.20 5.33 -5.19
N LEU A 121 14.50 5.30 -6.50
CA LEU A 121 15.80 4.89 -7.00
C LEU A 121 16.91 5.88 -6.59
N GLY A 122 16.59 7.17 -6.52
CA GLY A 122 17.49 8.19 -5.99
C GLY A 122 17.83 7.95 -4.52
N ALA A 123 16.82 7.74 -3.69
CA ALA A 123 16.99 7.43 -2.27
C ALA A 123 17.81 6.14 -2.07
N ALA A 124 17.51 5.07 -2.81
CA ALA A 124 18.25 3.81 -2.73
C ALA A 124 19.75 3.97 -3.05
N ARG A 125 20.09 4.76 -4.08
CA ARG A 125 21.50 5.02 -4.43
C ARG A 125 22.23 5.76 -3.32
N LEU A 126 21.61 6.76 -2.68
CA LEU A 126 22.20 7.51 -1.57
C LEU A 126 22.51 6.62 -0.36
N LEU A 127 21.68 5.61 -0.09
CA LEU A 127 21.95 4.68 1.01
C LEU A 127 23.17 3.81 0.74
N ARG A 128 23.30 3.36 -0.51
CA ARG A 128 24.44 2.52 -0.92
C ARG A 128 25.76 3.27 -0.96
N SER A 129 25.77 4.60 -1.12
CA SER A 129 27.02 5.38 -1.04
C SER A 129 27.51 5.61 0.40
N HIS A 130 26.71 5.26 1.41
CA HIS A 130 27.01 5.46 2.82
C HIS A 130 27.02 4.16 3.64
N SER A 131 26.96 3.00 2.96
CA SER A 131 27.04 1.65 3.55
C SER A 131 28.40 1.04 3.24
#